data_AF-A0A4Q5QZ10-F1
#
_entry.id   AF-A0A4Q5QZ10-F1
#
_cell.length_a   1.000
_cell.length_b   1.000
_cell.length_c   1.000
_cell.angle_alpha   90.00
_cell.angle_beta   90.00
_cell.angle_gamma   90.00
#
_symmetry.space_group_name_H-M   'P 1'
#
loop_
_entity.id
_entity.type
_entity.pdbx_description
1 polymer ?
#
loop_
_entity_poly.entity_id
_entity_poly.type
_entity_poly.pdbx_seq_one_letter_code
_entity_poly.pdbx_strand_id
1 'polypeptide(L)'
;KYSVYFEMYLYSRRYVYQLDSNLLKSYDARLGAVVKSDYKELRAFWKKYENPAERLVDLVYGQYLRANQQPSGKLSYSEVISWLIAYYKKYGKHAI
;
A
#
# COMPACT_ATOMS: atom_id res chain seq x y z
N LYS A 1 9.09 14.95 -5.65
CA LYS A 1 9.95 13.73 -5.58
C LYS A 1 9.65 12.91 -4.33
N TYR A 2 9.77 13.46 -3.12
CA TYR A 2 9.47 12.76 -1.87
C TYR A 2 8.08 12.10 -1.82
N SER A 3 7.01 12.83 -2.17
CA SER A 3 5.63 12.34 -2.15
C SER A 3 5.43 11.05 -2.95
N VAL A 4 6.00 10.98 -4.16
CA VAL A 4 5.92 9.78 -5.02
C VAL A 4 6.64 8.60 -4.38
N TYR A 5 7.83 8.80 -3.80
CA TYR A 5 8.54 7.73 -3.09
C TYR A 5 7.81 7.26 -1.84
N PHE A 6 7.23 8.20 -1.10
CA PHE A 6 6.44 7.89 0.07
C PHE A 6 5.20 7.08 -0.30
N GLU A 7 4.51 7.46 -1.37
CA GLU A 7 3.38 6.71 -1.91
C GLU A 7 3.78 5.29 -2.35
N MET A 8 4.87 5.14 -3.11
CA MET A 8 5.39 3.82 -3.50
C MET A 8 5.81 2.97 -2.29
N TYR A 9 6.35 3.59 -1.25
CA TYR A 9 6.61 2.93 0.02
C TYR A 9 5.31 2.43 0.66
N LEU A 10 4.25 3.25 0.75
CA LEU A 10 2.96 2.84 1.31
C LEU A 10 2.37 1.62 0.58
N TYR A 11 2.43 1.63 -0.76
CA TYR A 11 1.99 0.52 -1.61
C TYR A 11 2.80 -0.76 -1.35
N SER A 12 4.12 -0.68 -1.46
CA SER A 12 5.01 -1.83 -1.30
C SER A 12 5.00 -2.37 0.12
N ARG A 13 4.89 -1.51 1.13
CA ARG A 13 4.78 -1.88 2.55
C ARG A 13 3.64 -2.85 2.81
N ARG A 14 2.45 -2.58 2.25
CA ARG A 14 1.29 -3.48 2.42
C ARG A 14 1.50 -4.83 1.75
N TYR A 15 2.14 -4.85 0.58
CA TYR A 15 2.49 -6.08 -0.13
C TYR A 15 3.52 -6.91 0.64
N VAL A 16 4.62 -6.29 1.08
CA VAL A 16 5.66 -6.96 1.88
C VAL A 16 5.09 -7.45 3.20
N TYR A 17 4.19 -6.70 3.86
CA TYR A 17 3.52 -7.16 5.08
C TYR A 17 2.74 -8.46 4.88
N GLN A 18 2.02 -8.60 3.76
CA GLN A 18 1.25 -9.80 3.43
C GLN A 18 2.16 -10.99 3.12
N LEU A 19 3.35 -10.73 2.58
CA LEU A 19 4.32 -11.77 2.19
C LEU A 19 5.20 -12.19 3.37
N ASP A 20 5.82 -11.23 4.07
CA ASP A 20 6.66 -11.43 5.25
C ASP A 20 6.67 -10.18 6.15
N SER A 21 5.94 -10.28 7.27
CA SER A 21 5.85 -9.19 8.25
C SER A 21 7.15 -8.93 9.03
N ASN A 22 8.04 -9.91 9.17
CA ASN A 22 9.33 -9.74 9.84
C ASN A 22 10.32 -9.02 8.91
N LEU A 23 10.31 -9.37 7.63
CA LEU A 23 11.07 -8.65 6.61
C LEU A 23 10.67 -7.17 6.59
N LEU A 24 9.37 -6.88 6.62
CA LEU A 24 8.92 -5.49 6.68
C LEU A 24 9.44 -4.76 7.92
N LYS A 25 9.41 -5.38 9.11
CA LYS A 25 9.94 -4.75 10.33
C LYS A 25 11.41 -4.36 10.16
N SER A 26 12.21 -5.23 9.55
CA SER A 26 13.62 -4.94 9.26
C SER A 26 13.79 -3.75 8.30
N TYR A 27 12.87 -3.59 7.35
CA TYR A 27 12.89 -2.48 6.39
C TYR A 27 12.46 -1.17 7.05
N ASP A 28 11.36 -1.20 7.81
CA ASP A 28 10.85 -0.04 8.55
C ASP A 28 11.85 0.46 9.60
N ALA A 29 12.64 -0.43 10.20
CA ALA A 29 13.70 -0.05 11.14
C ALA A 29 14.72 0.92 10.52
N ARG A 30 15.02 0.74 9.23
CA ARG A 30 16.01 1.52 8.46
C ARG A 30 15.47 2.85 7.92
N LEU A 31 14.17 3.13 8.07
CA LEU A 31 13.59 4.39 7.61
C LEU A 31 14.05 5.57 8.47
N GLY A 32 14.25 6.71 7.80
CA GLY A 32 14.53 7.99 8.45
C GLY A 32 13.36 8.45 9.34
N ALA A 33 13.67 9.28 10.34
CA ALA A 33 12.71 9.76 11.32
C ALA A 33 11.51 10.50 10.70
N VAL A 34 11.75 11.29 9.64
CA VAL A 34 10.71 12.03 8.92
C VAL A 34 9.68 11.08 8.31
N VAL A 35 10.12 10.06 7.57
CA VAL A 35 9.23 9.07 6.94
C VAL A 35 8.38 8.33 7.97
N LYS A 36 8.99 7.97 9.11
CA LYS A 36 8.28 7.32 10.22
C LYS A 36 7.21 8.24 10.82
N SER A 37 7.51 9.53 10.96
CA SER A 37 6.58 10.54 11.45
C SER A 37 5.39 10.71 10.49
N ASP A 38 5.67 10.92 9.20
CA ASP A 38 4.64 11.12 8.18
C ASP A 38 3.72 9.89 8.08
N TYR A 39 4.28 8.68 8.12
CA TYR A 39 3.48 7.46 8.14
C TYR A 39 2.57 7.38 9.39
N LYS A 40 3.10 7.77 10.55
CA LYS A 40 2.33 7.77 11.81
C LYS A 40 1.19 8.80 11.76
N GLU A 41 1.45 9.99 11.25
CA GLU A 41 0.45 11.05 11.08
C GLU A 41 -0.64 10.62 10.10
N LEU A 42 -0.26 10.10 8.93
CA LEU A 42 -1.19 9.58 7.94
C LEU A 42 -2.08 8.48 8.51
N ARG A 43 -1.49 7.53 9.25
CA ARG A 43 -2.25 6.46 9.92
C ARG A 43 -3.21 7.02 10.97
N ALA A 44 -2.78 8.00 11.75
CA ALA A 44 -3.63 8.64 12.76
C ALA A 44 -4.78 9.41 12.13
N PHE A 45 -4.53 10.11 11.01
CA PHE A 45 -5.55 10.75 10.20
C PHE A 45 -6.60 9.73 9.75
N TRP A 46 -6.21 8.67 9.03
CA TRP A 46 -7.17 7.67 8.54
C TRP A 46 -7.96 7.00 9.67
N LYS A 47 -7.31 6.69 10.80
CA LYS A 47 -7.98 6.11 11.97
C LYS A 47 -9.09 7.01 12.54
N LYS A 48 -8.98 8.33 12.40
CA LYS A 48 -10.01 9.29 12.83
C LYS A 48 -11.24 9.27 11.92
N TYR A 49 -11.05 8.96 10.64
CA TYR A 49 -12.11 8.92 9.63
C TYR A 49 -12.69 7.51 9.41
N GLU A 50 -12.01 6.46 9.90
CA GLU A 50 -12.48 5.08 9.90
C GLU A 50 -13.73 4.94 10.79
N ASN A 51 -14.92 5.06 10.19
CA ASN A 51 -16.22 4.96 10.89
C ASN A 51 -16.74 3.52 10.77
N PRO A 52 -17.32 2.89 11.82
CA PRO A 52 -17.99 1.59 11.71
C PRO A 52 -19.01 1.45 10.57
N ALA A 53 -19.65 2.54 10.12
CA ALA A 53 -20.51 2.53 8.93
C ALA A 53 -19.75 2.15 7.63
N GLU A 54 -18.49 2.55 7.51
CA GLU A 54 -17.61 2.26 6.37
C GLU A 54 -17.35 0.76 6.23
N ARG A 55 -17.17 0.04 7.34
CA ARG A 55 -17.03 -1.43 7.32
C ARG A 55 -18.27 -2.14 6.78
N LEU A 56 -19.45 -1.61 7.07
CA LEU A 56 -20.72 -2.18 6.61
C LEU A 56 -20.90 -1.93 5.11
N VAL A 57 -20.58 -0.72 4.65
CA VAL A 57 -20.54 -0.34 3.24
C VAL A 57 -19.52 -1.19 2.49
N ASP A 58 -18.31 -1.37 3.00
CA ASP A 58 -17.25 -2.20 2.41
C ASP A 58 -17.66 -3.68 2.27
N LEU A 59 -18.40 -4.21 3.24
CA LEU A 59 -18.91 -5.58 3.18
C LEU A 59 -19.98 -5.71 2.09
N VAL A 60 -20.97 -4.81 2.06
CA VAL A 60 -22.04 -4.83 1.06
C VAL A 60 -21.48 -4.59 -0.34
N TYR A 61 -20.61 -3.61 -0.49
CA TYR A 61 -19.95 -3.27 -1.75
C TYR A 61 -18.99 -4.37 -2.22
N GLY A 62 -18.28 -5.01 -1.28
CA GLY A 62 -17.46 -6.19 -1.56
C GLY A 62 -18.27 -7.40 -2.06
N GLN A 63 -19.49 -7.61 -1.53
CA GLN A 63 -20.40 -8.65 -2.03
C GLN A 63 -20.96 -8.28 -3.41
N TYR A 64 -21.32 -7.01 -3.63
CA TYR A 64 -21.77 -6.50 -4.92
C TYR A 64 -20.73 -6.69 -6.03
N LEU A 65 -19.45 -6.36 -5.78
CA LEU A 65 -18.37 -6.55 -6.75
C LEU A 65 -18.09 -8.03 -7.07
N ARG A 66 -18.18 -8.91 -6.06
CA ARG A 66 -18.04 -10.36 -6.25
C ARG A 66 -19.17 -10.94 -7.09
N ALA A 67 -20.41 -10.49 -6.88
CA ALA A 67 -21.57 -10.92 -7.65
C ALA A 67 -21.48 -10.50 -9.12
N ASN A 68 -20.87 -9.35 -9.42
CA ASN A 68 -20.73 -8.81 -10.78
C ASN A 68 -19.45 -9.23 -11.51
N GLN A 69 -18.82 -10.35 -11.11
CA GLN A 69 -17.61 -10.89 -11.77
C GLN A 69 -16.50 -9.85 -11.95
N GLN A 70 -16.36 -8.90 -11.01
CA GLN A 70 -15.20 -8.02 -10.89
C GLN A 70 -14.31 -8.52 -9.74
N PRO A 71 -13.63 -9.69 -9.89
CA PRO A 71 -12.74 -10.21 -8.85
C PRO A 71 -11.55 -9.29 -8.60
N SER A 72 -11.27 -8.38 -9.54
CA SER A 72 -10.18 -7.39 -9.52
C SER A 72 -10.32 -6.32 -8.44
N GLY A 73 -11.46 -6.26 -7.73
CA GLY A 73 -11.80 -5.20 -6.76
C GLY A 73 -10.81 -4.98 -5.61
N LYS A 74 -9.76 -5.79 -5.48
CA LYS A 74 -8.60 -5.57 -4.58
C LYS A 74 -7.24 -6.03 -5.16
N LEU A 75 -7.14 -6.31 -6.46
CA LEU A 75 -5.92 -6.86 -7.10
C LEU A 75 -5.15 -5.85 -7.98
N SER A 76 -5.69 -4.63 -8.18
CA SER A 76 -4.98 -3.52 -8.84
C SER A 76 -3.66 -3.13 -8.16
N TYR A 77 -3.49 -3.49 -6.88
CA TYR A 77 -2.24 -3.30 -6.12
C TYR A 77 -1.07 -4.10 -6.70
N SER A 78 -1.33 -5.19 -7.42
CA SER A 78 -0.27 -5.98 -8.05
C SER A 78 0.31 -5.29 -9.29
N GLU A 79 -0.47 -4.48 -10.00
CA GLU A 79 -0.02 -3.86 -11.27
C GLU A 79 0.99 -2.74 -11.03
N VAL A 80 0.74 -1.84 -10.06
CA VAL A 80 1.68 -0.75 -9.74
C VAL A 80 3.03 -1.31 -9.29
N ILE A 81 3.02 -2.33 -8.41
CA ILE A 81 4.24 -3.01 -7.96
C ILE A 81 4.91 -3.75 -9.12
N SER A 82 4.14 -4.40 -10.00
CA SER A 82 4.66 -5.09 -11.18
C SER A 82 5.33 -4.11 -12.14
N TRP A 83 4.75 -2.94 -12.38
CA TRP A 83 5.34 -1.88 -13.18
C TRP A 83 6.59 -1.31 -12.52
N LEU A 84 6.58 -1.11 -11.20
CA LEU A 84 7.76 -0.65 -10.46
C LEU A 84 8.94 -1.64 -10.62
N ILE A 85 8.67 -2.94 -10.49
CA ILE A 85 9.66 -4.01 -10.68
C ILE A 85 10.11 -4.05 -12.14
N ALA A 86 9.20 -3.97 -13.11
CA ALA A 86 9.54 -3.98 -14.53
C ALA A 86 10.39 -2.76 -14.92
N TYR A 87 10.06 -1.59 -14.39
CA TYR A 87 10.80 -0.35 -14.60
C TYR A 87 12.20 -0.44 -14.00
N TYR A 88 12.33 -0.95 -12.77
CA TYR A 88 13.63 -1.24 -12.14
C TYR A 88 14.47 -2.20 -12.98
N LYS A 89 13.88 -3.31 -13.45
CA LYS A 89 14.57 -4.31 -14.28
C LYS A 89 15.04 -3.73 -15.61
N LYS A 90 14.28 -2.79 -16.20
CA LYS A 90 14.59 -2.18 -17.49
C LYS A 90 15.67 -1.09 -17.40
N TYR A 91 15.62 -0.23 -16.38
CA TYR A 91 16.46 0.98 -16.31
C TYR A 91 17.47 0.98 -15.16
N GLY A 92 17.45 -0.04 -14.29
CA GLY A 92 18.38 -0.20 -13.18
C GLY A 92 18.10 0.74 -12.00
N LYS A 93 18.98 0.69 -10.99
CA LYS A 93 18.82 1.38 -9.71
C LYS A 93 18.73 2.90 -9.82
N HIS A 94 19.30 3.50 -10.87
CA HIS A 94 19.28 4.96 -11.05
C HIS A 94 17.90 5.51 -11.46
N ALA A 95 16.99 4.62 -11.86
CA ALA A 95 15.66 4.99 -12.34
C ALA A 95 14.64 5.17 -11.20
N ILE A 96 14.94 4.67 -10.00
CA ILE A 96 14.09 4.74 -8.82
C ILE A 96 14.85 5.46 -7.71
#